data_AF-A0A0G1VKM6-F1
#
_entry.id   AF-A0A0G1VKM6-F1
#
_cell.length_a   1.000
_cell.length_b   1.000
_cell.length_c   1.000
_cell.angle_alpha   90.00
_cell.angle_beta   90.00
_cell.angle_gamma   90.00
#
_symmetry.space_group_name_H-M   'P 1'
#
loop_
_entity.id
_entity.type
_entity.pdbx_description
1 polymer ?
#
loop_
_entity_poly.entity_id
_entity_poly.type
_entity_poly.pdbx_seq_one_letter_code
_entity_poly.pdbx_strand_id
1 'polypeptide(L)'
;MISMGQLERKKGRRARRGSVEHSVLETLATIGDMLTIVLVRRSAALVMRRATQETTSKPEQRVRETISRLKRKGFIEFQKIGGKSYPRLTRRGRERMQHLKIGALRIERPRVWDDRWRIVIFDIRENQSGVRTKVRRLLQQLGFLQLQKSVWVHPYDCEEIITLIKTDLRIGRNILYIIADVIEYDKPLRQHFGLATR
;
A
#
# COMPACT_ATOMS: atom_id res chain seq x y z
N MET A 1 -23.48 -10.28 18.69
CA MET A 1 -22.03 -9.98 18.73
C MET A 1 -21.32 -10.76 17.62
N ILE A 2 -20.57 -10.10 16.73
CA ILE A 2 -19.77 -10.78 15.70
C ILE A 2 -18.50 -11.34 16.39
N SER A 3 -18.30 -12.65 16.37
CA SER A 3 -17.15 -13.33 16.99
C SER A 3 -15.81 -12.82 16.40
N MET A 4 -14.80 -12.63 17.27
CA MET A 4 -13.48 -12.12 16.91
C MET A 4 -12.80 -12.93 15.79
N GLY A 5 -13.01 -14.25 15.75
CA GLY A 5 -12.53 -15.13 14.68
C GLY A 5 -13.17 -14.87 13.30
N GLN A 6 -14.40 -14.34 13.26
CA GLN A 6 -15.04 -13.95 11.99
C GLN A 6 -14.46 -12.63 11.45
N LEU A 7 -14.02 -11.72 12.33
CA LEU A 7 -13.38 -10.46 11.97
C LEU A 7 -11.97 -10.68 11.41
N GLU A 8 -11.18 -11.58 12.02
CA GLU A 8 -9.84 -11.94 11.53
C GLU A 8 -9.88 -12.67 10.19
N ARG A 9 -10.81 -13.62 10.00
CA ARG A 9 -11.02 -14.30 8.71
C ARG A 9 -11.47 -13.31 7.63
N LYS A 10 -12.30 -12.32 7.96
CA LYS A 10 -12.70 -11.23 7.04
C LYS A 10 -11.52 -10.30 6.72
N LYS A 11 -10.71 -9.90 7.71
CA LYS A 11 -9.49 -9.11 7.53
C LYS A 11 -8.48 -9.83 6.63
N GLY A 12 -8.18 -11.10 6.92
CA GLY A 12 -7.28 -11.94 6.12
C GLY A 12 -7.77 -12.15 4.69
N ARG A 13 -9.07 -12.43 4.48
CA ARG A 13 -9.66 -12.50 3.14
C ARG A 13 -9.57 -11.17 2.38
N ARG A 14 -9.76 -10.04 3.06
CA ARG A 14 -9.68 -8.70 2.46
C ARG A 14 -8.24 -8.32 2.10
N ALA A 15 -7.27 -8.62 2.97
CA ALA A 15 -5.84 -8.44 2.70
C ALA A 15 -5.37 -9.31 1.51
N ARG A 16 -5.76 -10.60 1.48
CA ARG A 16 -5.49 -11.52 0.37
C ARG A 16 -6.08 -11.02 -0.96
N ARG A 17 -7.32 -10.52 -0.94
CA ARG A 17 -7.99 -9.98 -2.13
C ARG A 17 -7.33 -8.70 -2.65
N GLY A 18 -6.77 -7.89 -1.75
CA GLY A 18 -5.96 -6.71 -2.09
C GLY A 18 -4.63 -7.08 -2.74
N SER A 19 -3.94 -8.10 -2.21
CA SER A 19 -2.65 -8.56 -2.76
C SER A 19 -2.77 -9.06 -4.21
N VAL A 20 -3.76 -9.92 -4.51
CA VAL A 20 -3.98 -10.43 -5.87
C VAL A 20 -4.38 -9.32 -6.86
N GLU A 21 -5.15 -8.33 -6.40
CA GLU A 21 -5.48 -7.14 -7.22
C GLU A 21 -4.24 -6.30 -7.51
N HIS A 22 -3.38 -6.06 -6.53
CA HIS A 22 -2.11 -5.36 -6.71
C HIS A 22 -1.23 -6.09 -7.73
N SER A 23 -0.98 -7.39 -7.57
CA SER A 23 -0.10 -8.14 -8.48
C SER A 23 -0.63 -8.22 -9.92
N VAL A 24 -1.96 -8.34 -10.11
CA VAL A 24 -2.57 -8.31 -11.46
C VAL A 24 -2.39 -6.93 -12.10
N LEU A 25 -2.64 -5.85 -11.35
CA LEU A 25 -2.49 -4.49 -11.86
C LEU A 25 -1.01 -4.14 -12.13
N GLU A 26 -0.11 -4.49 -11.23
CA GLU A 26 1.34 -4.32 -11.37
C GLU A 26 1.88 -5.04 -12.61
N THR A 27 1.49 -6.30 -12.83
CA THR A 27 1.84 -7.06 -14.04
C THR A 27 1.36 -6.36 -15.33
N LEU A 28 0.24 -5.65 -15.27
CA LEU A 28 -0.29 -4.89 -16.41
C LEU A 28 0.36 -3.50 -16.59
N ALA A 29 1.01 -2.91 -15.57
CA ALA A 29 1.72 -1.63 -15.70
C ALA A 29 3.19 -1.77 -16.05
N THR A 30 3.88 -2.79 -15.54
CA THR A 30 5.32 -2.98 -15.79
C THR A 30 5.57 -3.25 -17.28
N ILE A 31 4.56 -3.72 -18.01
CA ILE A 31 4.68 -4.10 -19.41
C ILE A 31 3.71 -3.21 -20.19
N GLY A 32 4.17 -1.99 -20.46
CA GLY A 32 3.51 -1.07 -21.37
C GLY A 32 3.33 -1.73 -22.73
N ASP A 33 2.07 -1.75 -23.18
CA ASP A 33 1.59 -2.10 -24.51
C ASP A 33 2.10 -3.44 -25.15
N MET A 34 1.13 -4.31 -25.45
CA MET A 34 1.10 -5.43 -26.43
C MET A 34 1.46 -6.91 -26.10
N LEU A 35 2.26 -7.34 -25.11
CA LEU A 35 2.75 -8.75 -25.11
C LEU A 35 2.61 -9.61 -23.83
N THR A 36 1.71 -9.32 -22.89
CA THR A 36 1.63 -10.06 -21.61
C THR A 36 0.65 -11.24 -21.51
N ILE A 37 -0.26 -11.44 -22.47
CA ILE A 37 -1.25 -12.53 -22.33
C ILE A 37 -0.59 -13.91 -22.36
N VAL A 38 0.54 -14.06 -23.04
CA VAL A 38 1.32 -15.32 -23.05
C VAL A 38 1.94 -15.60 -21.68
N LEU A 39 2.26 -14.55 -20.90
CA LEU A 39 2.82 -14.71 -19.55
C LEU A 39 1.71 -14.97 -18.52
N VAL A 40 0.62 -14.21 -18.47
CA VAL A 40 -0.42 -14.35 -17.43
C VAL A 40 -1.07 -15.76 -17.41
N ARG A 41 -1.20 -16.41 -18.57
CA ARG A 41 -1.74 -17.79 -18.65
C ARG A 41 -0.76 -18.85 -18.13
N ARG A 42 0.54 -18.72 -18.40
CA ARG A 42 1.57 -19.68 -17.95
C ARG A 42 2.09 -19.36 -16.54
N SER A 43 1.91 -18.11 -16.10
CA SER A 43 2.47 -17.54 -14.89
C SER A 43 1.38 -17.15 -13.88
N ALA A 44 0.16 -17.67 -13.98
CA ALA A 44 -0.85 -17.53 -12.92
C ALA A 44 -0.30 -18.05 -11.57
N ALA A 45 0.46 -19.14 -11.61
CA ALA A 45 1.20 -19.64 -10.45
C ALA A 45 2.30 -18.68 -9.97
N LEU A 46 2.99 -17.96 -10.86
CA LEU A 46 4.04 -16.99 -10.52
C LEU A 46 3.46 -15.69 -9.92
N VAL A 47 2.39 -15.18 -10.52
CA VAL A 47 1.65 -14.01 -10.01
C VAL A 47 1.07 -14.33 -8.63
N MET A 48 0.52 -15.54 -8.45
CA MET A 48 0.04 -16.00 -7.15
C MET A 48 1.18 -16.28 -6.16
N ARG A 49 2.29 -16.88 -6.58
CA ARG A 49 3.49 -17.07 -5.72
C ARG A 49 4.05 -15.73 -5.23
N ARG A 50 4.15 -14.73 -6.11
CA ARG A 50 4.54 -13.35 -5.74
C ARG A 50 3.52 -12.67 -4.83
N ALA A 51 2.22 -12.92 -5.04
CA ALA A 51 1.15 -12.30 -4.25
C ALA A 51 0.94 -12.95 -2.86
N THR A 52 1.24 -14.24 -2.69
CA THR A 52 0.81 -14.98 -1.49
C THR A 52 1.83 -15.93 -0.86
N GLN A 53 3.06 -16.07 -1.37
CA GLN A 53 4.09 -17.03 -0.89
C GLN A 53 3.63 -18.52 -0.77
N GLU A 54 2.40 -18.86 -1.16
CA GLU A 54 1.82 -20.20 -1.12
C GLU A 54 1.34 -20.68 -2.50
N THR A 55 1.47 -21.98 -2.76
CA THR A 55 0.94 -22.68 -3.94
C THR A 55 -0.52 -23.06 -3.73
N THR A 56 -1.45 -22.20 -4.16
CA THR A 56 -2.90 -22.51 -4.10
C THR A 56 -3.33 -23.53 -5.15
N SER A 57 -4.35 -24.35 -4.88
CA SER A 57 -4.82 -25.43 -5.78
C SER A 57 -5.57 -25.00 -7.05
N LYS A 58 -6.04 -23.73 -7.15
CA LYS A 58 -6.72 -23.19 -8.35
C LYS A 58 -6.37 -21.72 -8.64
N PRO A 59 -5.11 -21.40 -8.95
CA PRO A 59 -4.63 -20.02 -9.14
C PRO A 59 -5.28 -19.36 -10.36
N GLU A 60 -5.49 -20.11 -11.44
CA GLU A 60 -6.06 -19.59 -12.70
C GLU A 60 -7.49 -19.08 -12.56
N GLN A 61 -8.34 -19.81 -11.81
CA GLN A 61 -9.73 -19.42 -11.59
C GLN A 61 -9.82 -18.10 -10.82
N ARG A 62 -9.01 -17.93 -9.77
CA ARG A 62 -8.95 -16.68 -8.97
C ARG A 62 -8.46 -15.49 -9.76
N VAL A 63 -7.48 -15.69 -10.64
CA VAL A 63 -6.98 -14.64 -11.53
C VAL A 63 -8.09 -14.23 -12.52
N ARG A 64 -8.80 -15.18 -13.13
CA ARG A 64 -9.95 -14.89 -14.03
C ARG A 64 -11.06 -14.11 -13.33
N GLU A 65 -11.46 -14.53 -12.13
CA GLU A 65 -12.46 -13.81 -11.33
C GLU A 65 -12.01 -12.39 -10.98
N THR A 66 -10.72 -12.22 -10.68
CA THR A 66 -10.14 -10.91 -10.39
C THR A 66 -10.13 -10.03 -11.63
N ILE A 67 -9.70 -10.53 -12.78
CA ILE A 67 -9.72 -9.80 -14.07
C ILE A 67 -11.16 -9.38 -14.42
N SER A 68 -12.13 -10.30 -14.33
CA SER A 68 -13.54 -10.00 -14.57
C SER A 68 -14.06 -8.90 -13.64
N ARG A 69 -13.68 -8.94 -12.36
CA ARG A 69 -14.03 -7.91 -11.39
C ARG A 69 -13.36 -6.56 -11.69
N LEU A 70 -12.09 -6.54 -12.10
CA LEU A 70 -11.37 -5.32 -12.45
C LEU A 70 -11.94 -4.68 -13.73
N LYS A 71 -12.36 -5.51 -14.69
CA LYS A 71 -13.12 -5.07 -15.88
C LYS A 71 -14.45 -4.42 -15.47
N ARG A 72 -15.26 -5.10 -14.64
CA ARG A 72 -16.54 -4.55 -14.14
C ARG A 72 -16.37 -3.24 -13.36
N LYS A 73 -15.23 -3.04 -12.68
CA LYS A 73 -14.91 -1.80 -11.97
C LYS A 73 -14.34 -0.69 -12.88
N GLY A 74 -14.13 -0.97 -14.16
CA GLY A 74 -13.54 -0.03 -15.12
C GLY A 74 -12.05 0.25 -14.89
N PHE A 75 -11.33 -0.62 -14.20
CA PHE A 75 -9.87 -0.50 -14.02
C PHE A 75 -9.09 -1.14 -15.16
N ILE A 76 -9.71 -2.09 -15.85
CA ILE A 76 -9.15 -2.76 -17.03
C ILE A 76 -10.18 -2.69 -18.15
N GLU A 77 -9.73 -2.39 -19.36
CA GLU A 77 -10.49 -2.51 -20.60
C GLU A 77 -9.84 -3.55 -21.51
N PHE A 78 -10.52 -3.95 -22.58
CA PHE A 78 -9.99 -4.92 -23.53
C PHE A 78 -9.86 -4.28 -24.91
N GLN A 79 -8.64 -4.23 -25.43
CA GLN A 79 -8.33 -3.71 -26.76
C GLN A 79 -8.17 -4.86 -27.74
N LYS A 80 -8.82 -4.79 -28.90
CA LYS A 80 -8.63 -5.78 -29.97
C LYS A 80 -7.41 -5.41 -30.80
N ILE A 81 -6.47 -6.33 -30.95
CA ILE A 81 -5.26 -6.19 -31.76
C ILE A 81 -5.10 -7.50 -32.54
N GLY A 82 -5.08 -7.45 -33.88
CA GLY A 82 -4.89 -8.66 -34.71
C GLY A 82 -5.88 -9.79 -34.43
N GLY A 83 -7.17 -9.47 -34.23
CA GLY A 83 -8.23 -10.46 -33.94
C GLY A 83 -8.22 -11.03 -32.52
N LYS A 84 -7.22 -10.70 -31.69
CA LYS A 84 -7.11 -11.11 -30.28
C LYS A 84 -7.44 -9.94 -29.35
N SER A 85 -8.01 -10.23 -28.19
CA SER A 85 -8.48 -9.24 -27.22
C SER A 85 -7.52 -9.16 -26.03
N TYR A 86 -7.01 -7.95 -25.74
CA TYR A 86 -5.96 -7.73 -24.76
C TYR A 86 -6.38 -6.83 -23.60
N PRO A 87 -6.20 -7.25 -22.33
CA PRO A 87 -6.51 -6.41 -21.18
C PRO A 87 -5.50 -5.25 -21.09
N ARG A 88 -5.99 -4.03 -21.00
CA ARG A 88 -5.21 -2.80 -20.81
C ARG A 88 -5.72 -2.04 -19.59
N LEU A 89 -4.80 -1.39 -18.87
CA LEU A 89 -5.19 -0.50 -17.78
C LEU A 89 -5.85 0.76 -18.33
N THR A 90 -7.01 1.08 -17.79
CA THR A 90 -7.62 2.40 -18.00
C THR A 90 -6.85 3.44 -17.18
N ARG A 91 -7.10 4.73 -17.43
CA ARG A 91 -6.57 5.81 -16.56
C ARG A 91 -6.92 5.57 -15.08
N ARG A 92 -8.17 5.20 -14.81
CA ARG A 92 -8.66 4.85 -13.47
C ARG A 92 -7.95 3.63 -12.89
N GLY A 93 -7.60 2.65 -13.73
CA GLY A 93 -6.81 1.49 -13.33
C GLY A 93 -5.38 1.84 -12.90
N ARG A 94 -4.74 2.78 -13.62
CA ARG A 94 -3.41 3.31 -13.26
C ARG A 94 -3.45 4.06 -11.92
N GLU A 95 -4.42 4.94 -11.73
CA GLU A 95 -4.65 5.65 -10.45
C GLU A 95 -4.89 4.66 -9.29
N ARG A 96 -5.72 3.62 -9.53
CA ARG A 96 -5.97 2.57 -8.55
C ARG A 96 -4.70 1.83 -8.14
N MET A 97 -3.82 1.56 -9.11
CA MET A 97 -2.55 0.88 -8.85
C MET A 97 -1.59 1.74 -8.04
N GLN A 98 -1.48 3.04 -8.34
CA GLN A 98 -0.68 3.97 -7.54
C GLN A 98 -1.12 3.96 -6.07
N HIS A 99 -2.43 4.01 -5.82
CA HIS A 99 -2.95 3.90 -4.44
C HIS A 99 -2.67 2.55 -3.78
N LEU A 100 -2.63 1.45 -4.54
CA LEU A 100 -2.29 0.13 -3.99
C LEU A 100 -0.79 0.01 -3.69
N LYS A 101 0.08 0.60 -4.54
CA LYS A 101 1.52 0.69 -4.27
C LYS A 101 1.79 1.42 -2.95
N ILE A 102 1.09 2.52 -2.71
CA ILE A 102 1.20 3.27 -1.44
C ILE A 102 0.77 2.44 -0.24
N GLY A 103 -0.31 1.67 -0.37
CA GLY A 103 -0.74 0.75 0.68
C GLY A 103 0.18 -0.47 0.90
N ALA A 104 1.12 -0.71 -0.01
CA ALA A 104 2.14 -1.75 0.08
C ALA A 104 3.51 -1.20 0.53
N LEU A 105 3.64 0.13 0.69
CA LEU A 105 4.86 0.74 1.22
C LEU A 105 5.18 0.17 2.59
N ARG A 106 6.46 -0.08 2.82
CA ARG A 106 6.99 -0.52 4.10
C ARG A 106 8.20 0.35 4.39
N ILE A 107 8.30 0.79 5.64
CA ILE A 107 9.53 1.43 6.12
C ILE A 107 10.53 0.32 6.42
N GLU A 108 11.71 0.42 5.84
CA GLU A 108 12.78 -0.52 6.13
C GLU A 108 13.26 -0.34 7.57
N ARG A 109 13.36 -1.46 8.29
CA ARG A 109 13.90 -1.46 9.65
C ARG A 109 15.40 -1.77 9.57
N PRO A 110 16.28 -0.78 9.79
CA PRO A 110 17.72 -1.05 9.85
C PRO A 110 18.05 -1.93 11.06
N ARG A 111 19.22 -2.60 11.01
CA ARG A 111 19.72 -3.39 12.14
C ARG A 111 20.06 -2.54 13.35
N VAL A 112 20.56 -1.33 13.10
CA VAL A 112 20.95 -0.34 14.10
C VAL A 112 20.11 0.89 13.87
N TRP A 113 19.49 1.40 14.94
CA TRP A 113 18.78 2.68 14.89
C TRP A 113 19.78 3.83 14.93
N ASP A 114 19.53 4.89 14.17
CA ASP A 114 20.39 6.06 14.07
C ASP A 114 20.21 7.07 15.20
N ASP A 115 19.52 6.68 16.28
CA ASP A 115 19.18 7.51 17.44
C ASP A 115 18.38 8.80 17.12
N ARG A 116 17.75 8.87 15.93
CA ARG A 116 16.94 10.02 15.52
C ARG A 116 15.49 9.66 15.32
N TRP A 117 14.61 10.54 15.76
CA TRP A 117 13.16 10.44 15.57
C TRP A 117 12.74 11.09 14.26
N ARG A 118 11.81 10.46 13.55
CA ARG A 118 11.14 10.97 12.37
C ARG A 118 9.73 11.36 12.73
N ILE A 119 9.45 12.66 12.70
CA ILE A 119 8.18 13.23 13.10
C ILE A 119 7.46 13.75 11.85
N VAL A 120 6.21 13.34 11.69
CA VAL A 120 5.32 13.84 10.65
C VAL A 120 4.23 14.66 11.32
N ILE A 121 4.17 15.93 10.96
CA ILE A 121 3.07 16.81 11.36
C ILE A 121 2.28 17.23 10.13
N PHE A 122 0.97 17.43 10.30
CA PHE A 122 0.15 17.92 9.20
C PHE A 122 -0.94 18.88 9.66
N ASP A 123 -1.26 19.84 8.80
CA ASP A 123 -2.40 20.73 8.98
C ASP A 123 -3.32 20.64 7.77
N ILE A 124 -4.32 19.77 7.88
CA ILE A 124 -5.31 19.51 6.84
C ILE A 124 -6.65 20.03 7.33
N ARG A 125 -7.14 21.07 6.65
CA ARG A 125 -8.41 21.76 6.94
C ARG A 125 -9.57 20.77 7.10
N GLU A 126 -10.52 21.13 7.96
CA GLU A 126 -11.68 20.29 8.33
C GLU A 126 -12.54 19.89 7.11
N ASN A 127 -12.66 20.79 6.13
CA ASN A 127 -13.38 20.54 4.88
C ASN A 127 -12.74 19.43 4.00
N GLN A 128 -11.53 18.97 4.35
CA GLN A 128 -10.81 17.86 3.71
C GLN A 128 -10.68 16.64 4.65
N SER A 129 -11.69 16.39 5.49
CA SER A 129 -11.72 15.28 6.46
C SER A 129 -11.40 13.90 5.86
N GLY A 130 -11.77 13.66 4.60
CA GLY A 130 -11.42 12.43 3.87
C GLY A 130 -9.92 12.27 3.64
N VAL A 131 -9.23 13.35 3.27
CA VAL A 131 -7.77 13.38 3.08
C VAL A 131 -7.06 13.14 4.41
N ARG A 132 -7.48 13.84 5.47
CA ARG A 132 -6.94 13.68 6.83
C ARG A 132 -7.06 12.23 7.31
N THR A 133 -8.22 11.62 7.10
CA THR A 133 -8.46 10.21 7.45
C THR A 133 -7.55 9.28 6.65
N LYS A 134 -7.32 9.57 5.37
CA LYS A 134 -6.43 8.79 4.51
C LYS A 134 -4.97 8.89 4.99
N VAL A 135 -4.47 10.09 5.31
CA VAL A 135 -3.12 10.29 5.86
C VAL A 135 -2.92 9.53 7.16
N ARG A 136 -3.83 9.66 8.14
CA ARG A 136 -3.75 8.93 9.41
C ARG A 136 -3.71 7.42 9.22
N ARG A 137 -4.55 6.88 8.32
CA ARG A 137 -4.56 5.45 8.01
C ARG A 137 -3.25 4.98 7.38
N LEU A 138 -2.66 5.77 6.49
CA LEU A 138 -1.38 5.46 5.87
C LEU A 138 -0.25 5.45 6.91
N LEU A 139 -0.16 6.48 7.76
CA LEU A 139 0.84 6.56 8.83
C LEU A 139 0.71 5.38 9.81
N GLN A 140 -0.51 5.01 10.22
CA GLN A 140 -0.74 3.80 11.03
C GLN A 140 -0.29 2.53 10.31
N GLN A 141 -0.59 2.38 9.02
CA GLN A 141 -0.20 1.20 8.24
C GLN A 141 1.33 1.09 8.10
N LEU A 142 2.01 2.23 8.05
CA LEU A 142 3.47 2.32 8.01
C LEU A 142 4.14 2.14 9.38
N GLY A 143 3.35 2.01 10.46
CA GLY A 143 3.87 1.77 11.81
C GLY A 143 4.21 3.03 12.59
N PHE A 144 3.81 4.22 12.14
CA PHE A 144 3.94 5.43 12.95
C PHE A 144 3.07 5.34 14.21
N LEU A 145 3.60 5.84 15.32
CA LEU A 145 2.85 6.06 16.54
C LEU A 145 2.25 7.47 16.55
N GLN A 146 1.02 7.59 17.02
CA GLN A 146 0.34 8.87 17.14
C GLN A 146 0.71 9.55 18.47
N LEU A 147 1.34 10.73 18.39
CA LEU A 147 1.62 11.57 19.57
C LEU A 147 0.45 12.53 19.87
N GLN A 148 -0.12 13.12 18.81
CA GLN A 148 -1.31 13.98 18.89
C GLN A 148 -2.19 13.79 17.65
N LYS A 149 -3.32 14.50 17.56
CA LYS A 149 -4.28 14.40 16.45
C LYS A 149 -3.63 14.54 15.06
N SER A 150 -2.58 15.34 14.95
CA SER A 150 -1.85 15.57 13.69
C SER A 150 -0.34 15.43 13.82
N VAL A 151 0.15 14.79 14.88
CA VAL A 151 1.58 14.60 15.14
C VAL A 151 1.84 13.11 15.28
N TRP A 152 2.77 12.60 14.47
CA TRP A 152 3.09 11.19 14.36
C TRP A 152 4.60 11.00 14.42
N VAL A 153 5.05 9.91 15.01
CA VAL A 153 6.48 9.64 15.22
C VAL A 153 6.85 8.23 14.78
N HIS A 154 8.06 8.08 14.25
CA HIS A 154 8.67 6.82 13.85
C HIS A 154 10.19 6.88 14.05
N PRO A 155 10.88 5.79 14.40
CA PRO A 155 12.32 5.83 14.63
C PRO A 155 13.16 5.70 13.34
N TYR A 156 12.62 5.07 12.30
CA TYR A 156 13.39 4.78 11.07
C TYR A 156 13.11 5.78 9.96
N ASP A 157 14.13 5.99 9.12
CA ASP A 157 14.06 6.85 7.96
C ASP A 157 12.91 6.46 7.02
N CYS A 158 12.20 7.47 6.56
CA CYS A 158 11.01 7.33 5.74
C CYS A 158 10.77 8.57 4.85
N GLU A 159 11.78 9.40 4.63
CA GLU A 159 11.67 10.64 3.86
C GLU A 159 11.09 10.41 2.46
N GLU A 160 11.58 9.40 1.75
CA GLU A 160 11.10 9.04 0.40
C GLU A 160 9.61 8.66 0.42
N ILE A 161 9.19 7.87 1.41
CA ILE A 161 7.81 7.43 1.59
C ILE A 161 6.90 8.63 1.87
N ILE A 162 7.33 9.54 2.75
CA ILE A 162 6.57 10.76 3.06
C ILE A 162 6.47 11.67 1.83
N THR A 163 7.55 11.80 1.06
CA THR A 163 7.58 12.56 -0.21
C THR A 163 6.61 11.97 -1.24
N LEU A 164 6.53 10.64 -1.34
CA LEU A 164 5.55 9.97 -2.20
C LEU A 164 4.12 10.22 -1.74
N ILE A 165 3.84 10.17 -0.43
CA ILE A 165 2.51 10.48 0.14
C ILE A 165 2.12 11.93 -0.16
N LYS A 166 3.04 12.89 0.04
CA LYS A 166 2.82 14.31 -0.28
C LYS A 166 2.41 14.49 -1.74
N THR A 167 3.07 13.76 -2.64
CA THR A 167 2.86 13.83 -4.09
C THR A 167 1.52 13.18 -4.51
N ASP A 168 1.23 11.96 -4.08
CA ASP A 168 -0.01 11.24 -4.44
C ASP A 168 -1.27 11.94 -3.94
N LEU A 169 -1.21 12.45 -2.72
CA LEU A 169 -2.35 13.12 -2.10
C LEU A 169 -2.46 14.60 -2.51
N ARG A 170 -1.47 15.14 -3.24
CA ARG A 170 -1.39 16.55 -3.65
C ARG A 170 -1.50 17.52 -2.47
N ILE A 171 -0.91 17.16 -1.33
CA ILE A 171 -0.99 17.90 -0.05
C ILE A 171 0.36 18.44 0.42
N GLY A 172 1.33 18.61 -0.49
CA GLY A 172 2.74 18.79 -0.15
C GLY A 172 3.06 19.85 0.91
N ARG A 173 2.37 21.00 0.90
CA ARG A 173 2.59 22.10 1.87
C ARG A 173 1.93 21.88 3.24
N ASN A 174 1.03 20.91 3.35
CA ASN A 174 0.25 20.66 4.56
C ASN A 174 0.82 19.53 5.41
N ILE A 175 1.95 18.93 4.99
CA ILE A 175 2.67 17.91 5.75
C ILE A 175 4.12 18.36 5.90
N LEU A 176 4.61 18.39 7.14
CA LEU A 176 6.01 18.62 7.45
C LEU A 176 6.65 17.32 7.96
N TYR A 177 7.91 17.14 7.59
CA TYR A 177 8.75 16.03 8.02
C TYR A 177 9.90 16.62 8.81
N ILE A 178 10.10 16.12 10.02
CA ILE A 178 11.07 16.65 10.98
C ILE A 178 11.94 15.48 11.43
N ILE A 179 13.25 15.72 11.45
CA ILE A 179 14.21 14.82 12.08
C ILE A 179 14.61 15.47 13.40
N ALA A 180 14.52 14.72 14.49
CA ALA A 180 14.82 15.21 15.83
C ALA A 180 15.72 14.22 16.57
N ASP A 181 16.81 14.71 17.15
CA ASP A 181 17.72 13.89 17.96
C ASP A 181 17.13 13.64 19.36
N VAL A 182 16.30 14.56 19.86
CA VAL A 182 15.70 14.53 21.20
C VAL A 182 14.20 14.79 21.13
N ILE A 183 13.43 14.03 21.90
CA ILE A 183 11.99 14.22 22.10
C ILE A 183 11.65 13.96 23.57
N GLU A 184 10.72 14.72 24.15
CA GLU A 184 10.37 14.66 25.58
C GLU A 184 9.98 13.25 26.06
N TYR A 185 9.25 12.50 25.22
CA TYR A 185 8.76 11.16 25.55
C TYR A 185 9.66 10.02 25.04
N ASP A 186 10.97 10.25 24.90
CA ASP A 186 11.91 9.31 24.29
C ASP A 186 11.85 7.90 24.92
N LYS A 187 11.88 7.77 26.25
CA LYS A 187 11.86 6.45 26.93
C LYS A 187 10.63 5.59 26.58
N PRO A 188 9.38 6.06 26.79
CA PRO A 188 8.19 5.33 26.34
C PRO A 188 8.18 5.00 24.84
N LEU A 189 8.69 5.90 24.00
CA LEU A 189 8.74 5.68 22.55
C LEU A 189 9.74 4.58 22.20
N ARG A 190 10.94 4.60 22.79
CA ARG A 190 11.94 3.53 22.61
C ARG A 190 11.37 2.17 22.99
N GLN A 191 10.66 2.08 24.11
CA GLN A 191 9.97 0.86 24.54
C GLN A 191 8.91 0.40 23.53
N HIS A 192 8.06 1.32 23.04
CA HIS A 192 7.04 1.02 22.03
C HIS A 192 7.63 0.40 20.76
N PHE A 193 8.76 0.94 20.28
CA PHE A 193 9.42 0.49 19.06
C PHE A 193 10.45 -0.64 19.28
N GLY A 194 10.66 -1.07 20.54
CA GLY A 194 11.65 -2.09 20.89
C GLY A 194 13.09 -1.65 20.58
N LEU A 195 13.41 -0.39 20.88
CA LEU A 195 14.74 0.20 20.74
C LEU A 195 15.51 0.08 22.07
N ALA A 196 16.84 0.03 21.98
CA ALA A 196 17.67 -0.01 23.18
C ALA A 196 17.44 1.25 24.03
N THR A 197 17.15 1.05 25.31
CA THR A 197 17.09 2.14 26.29
C THR A 197 18.53 2.37 26.74
N ARG A 198 19.05 3.58 26.53
CA ARG A 198 20.31 4.00 27.14
C ARG A 198 20.09 4.33 28.62
#